data_AF-A0A2G7LY82-F1
#
_entry.id   AF-A0A2G7LY82-F1
#
_cell.length_a   1.000
_cell.length_b   1.000
_cell.length_c   1.000
_cell.angle_alpha   90.00
_cell.angle_beta   90.00
_cell.angle_gamma   90.00
#
_symmetry.space_group_name_H-M   'P 1'
#
loop_
_entity.id
_entity.type
_entity.pdbx_description
1 polymer ?
#
loop_
_entity_poly.entity_id
_entity_poly.type
_entity_poly.pdbx_seq_one_letter_code
_entity_poly.pdbx_strand_id
1 'polypeptide(L)' 'MNEITQEYIDDSIKKANGIYDEIVGKAKSNGVIYVEWVMRTFSVNWYGASYVIERMEDEGLCGSWQKEGYRKMF' A
#
# COMPACT_ATOMS: atom_id res chain seq x y z
N MET A 1 -10.51 4.88 -23.04
CA MET A 1 -9.65 4.10 -22.13
C MET A 1 -8.45 5.00 -21.87
N ASN A 2 -8.33 5.58 -20.68
CA ASN A 2 -7.20 6.48 -20.39
C ASN A 2 -5.92 5.65 -20.39
N GLU A 3 -4.94 6.06 -21.17
CA GLU A 3 -3.62 5.41 -21.18
C GLU A 3 -2.98 5.58 -19.80
N ILE A 4 -2.70 4.45 -19.14
CA ILE A 4 -1.92 4.45 -17.91
C ILE A 4 -0.47 4.69 -18.31
N THR A 5 0.04 5.90 -18.04
CA THR A 5 1.42 6.25 -18.35
C THR A 5 2.36 5.78 -17.24
N GLN A 6 3.63 5.55 -17.58
CA GLN A 6 4.66 5.25 -16.57
C GLN A 6 4.78 6.40 -15.56
N GLU A 7 4.64 7.64 -16.01
CA GLU A 7 4.65 8.84 -15.15
C GLU A 7 3.54 8.79 -14.08
N TYR A 8 2.34 8.34 -14.43
CA TYR A 8 1.23 8.18 -13.48
C TYR A 8 1.49 7.08 -12.43
N ILE A 9 2.19 6.02 -12.82
CA ILE A 9 2.62 4.95 -11.91
C ILE A 9 3.69 5.50 -10.95
N ASP A 10 4.73 6.12 -11.51
CA ASP A 10 5.89 6.63 -10.77
C ASP A 10 5.50 7.72 -9.77
N ASP A 11 4.61 8.65 -10.14
CA ASP A 11 4.12 9.69 -9.24
C ASP A 11 3.39 9.09 -8.03
N SER A 12 2.56 8.06 -8.25
CA SER A 12 1.87 7.42 -7.13
C SER A 12 2.79 6.60 -6.24
N ILE A 13 3.82 5.94 -6.79
CA ILE A 13 4.82 5.24 -5.98
C ILE A 13 5.63 6.26 -5.17
N LYS A 14 6.02 7.37 -5.78
CA LYS A 14 6.74 8.46 -5.12
C LYS A 14 5.92 9.06 -3.98
N LYS A 15 4.64 9.32 -4.21
CA LYS A 15 3.71 9.80 -3.18
C LYS A 15 3.58 8.80 -2.04
N ALA A 16 3.35 7.52 -2.35
CA ALA A 16 3.20 6.47 -1.35
C ALA A 16 4.47 6.27 -0.51
N ASN A 17 5.65 6.37 -1.13
CA ASN A 17 6.94 6.36 -0.42
C ASN A 17 7.10 7.56 0.52
N GLY A 18 6.66 8.75 0.12
CA GLY A 18 6.72 9.96 0.94
C GLY A 18 5.89 9.90 2.23
N ILE A 19 4.91 8.98 2.29
CA ILE A 19 4.01 8.79 3.44
C ILE A 19 4.11 7.36 4.02
N TYR A 20 5.16 6.61 3.67
CA TYR A 20 5.29 5.19 4.02
C TYR A 20 5.18 4.94 5.53
N ASP A 21 5.91 5.70 6.34
CA ASP A 21 5.91 5.55 7.80
C ASP A 21 4.52 5.84 8.42
N GLU A 22 3.76 6.76 7.84
CA GLU A 22 2.38 7.03 8.25
C GLU A 22 1.47 5.84 7.94
N ILE A 23 1.61 5.26 6.74
CA ILE A 23 0.88 4.06 6.33
C ILE A 23 1.17 2.90 7.28
N VAL A 24 2.44 2.62 7.56
CA VAL A 24 2.86 1.57 8.49
C VAL A 24 2.29 1.80 9.89
N GLY A 25 2.39 3.03 10.42
CA GLY A 25 1.89 3.36 11.76
C GLY A 25 0.38 3.15 11.89
N LYS A 26 -0.39 3.60 10.91
CA LYS A 26 -1.86 3.39 10.89
C LYS A 26 -2.22 1.92 10.67
N ALA A 27 -1.50 1.22 9.80
CA ALA A 27 -1.73 -0.20 9.55
C ALA A 27 -1.49 -1.04 10.81
N LYS A 28 -0.39 -0.80 11.54
CA LYS A 28 -0.10 -1.45 12.83
C LYS A 28 -1.22 -1.22 13.84
N SER A 29 -1.74 0.00 13.91
CA SER A 29 -2.89 0.33 14.78
C SER A 29 -4.18 -0.39 14.37
N ASN A 30 -4.38 -0.62 13.07
CA ASN A 30 -5.53 -1.33 12.51
C ASN A 30 -5.40 -2.87 12.59
N GLY A 31 -4.18 -3.40 12.71
CA GLY A 31 -3.87 -4.83 12.77
C GLY A 31 -3.92 -5.57 11.42
N VAL A 32 -4.47 -4.94 10.38
CA VAL A 32 -4.51 -5.46 9.01
C VAL A 32 -4.29 -4.35 7.99
N ILE A 33 -3.81 -4.73 6.80
CA ILE A 33 -3.61 -3.84 5.66
C ILE A 33 -4.10 -4.51 4.37
N TYR A 34 -4.76 -3.72 3.51
CA TYR A 34 -5.21 -4.16 2.18
C TYR A 34 -5.25 -2.98 1.21
N VAL A 35 -5.15 -3.27 -0.09
CA VAL A 35 -4.97 -2.27 -1.16
C VAL A 35 -6.03 -1.17 -1.10
N GLU A 36 -7.31 -1.55 -1.02
CA GLU A 36 -8.42 -0.60 -1.00
C GLU A 36 -8.39 0.33 0.23
N TRP A 37 -7.99 -0.17 1.39
CA TRP A 37 -7.83 0.66 2.59
C TRP A 37 -6.73 1.70 2.42
N VAL A 38 -5.59 1.32 1.83
CA VAL A 38 -4.49 2.25 1.57
C VAL A 38 -4.93 3.33 0.59
N MET A 39 -5.59 2.93 -0.51
CA MET A 39 -6.10 3.88 -1.52
C MET A 39 -7.07 4.90 -0.91
N ARG A 40 -8.05 4.43 -0.12
CA ARG A 40 -9.07 5.30 0.50
C ARG A 40 -8.50 6.19 1.60
N THR A 41 -7.57 5.68 2.40
CA THR A 41 -7.04 6.40 3.57
C THR A 41 -5.99 7.45 3.18
N PHE A 42 -5.18 7.17 2.15
CA PHE A 42 -4.01 7.99 1.80
C PHE A 42 -4.09 8.64 0.42
N SER A 43 -5.21 8.48 -0.28
CA SER A 43 -5.45 9.06 -1.61
C SER A 43 -4.31 8.73 -2.59
N VAL A 44 -3.85 7.48 -2.57
CA VAL A 44 -2.91 6.91 -3.54
C VAL A 44 -3.66 6.00 -4.50
N ASN A 45 -3.13 5.82 -5.70
CA ASN A 45 -3.73 4.89 -6.66
C ASN A 45 -3.35 3.44 -6.33
N TRP A 46 -3.89 2.50 -7.12
CA TRP A 46 -3.65 1.07 -6.96
C TRP A 46 -2.15 0.71 -7.00
N TYR A 47 -1.35 1.35 -7.86
CA TYR A 47 0.09 1.07 -7.96
C TYR A 47 0.84 1.49 -6.72
N GLY A 48 0.59 2.71 -6.22
CA GLY A 48 1.20 3.18 -4.98
C GLY A 48 0.80 2.32 -3.78
N ALA A 49 -0.47 1.93 -3.70
CA ALA A 49 -0.98 1.05 -2.65
C ALA A 49 -0.36 -0.36 -2.72
N SER A 50 -0.34 -1.01 -3.88
CA SER A 50 0.27 -2.33 -4.02
C SER A 50 1.76 -2.30 -3.67
N TYR A 51 2.48 -1.31 -4.19
CA TYR A 51 3.91 -1.14 -3.93
C TYR A 51 4.24 -1.06 -2.43
N VAL A 52 3.52 -0.23 -1.65
CA VAL A 52 3.81 -0.10 -0.22
C VAL A 52 3.48 -1.37 0.55
N ILE A 53 2.40 -2.07 0.20
CA ILE A 53 2.02 -3.30 0.91
C ILE A 53 2.98 -4.44 0.54
N GLU A 54 3.50 -4.50 -0.69
CA GLU A 54 4.58 -5.43 -1.07
C GLU A 54 5.86 -5.11 -0.30
N ARG A 55 6.26 -3.84 -0.24
CA ARG A 55 7.41 -3.40 0.56
C ARG A 55 7.27 -3.77 2.04
N MET A 56 6.08 -3.63 2.62
CA MET A 56 5.81 -4.04 4.02
C MET A 56 5.92 -5.55 4.22
N GLU A 57 5.58 -6.36 3.21
CA GLU A 57 5.79 -7.81 3.26
C GLU A 57 7.29 -8.15 3.19
N ASP A 58 8.03 -7.51 2.29
CA ASP A 58 9.49 -7.69 2.14
C ASP A 58 10.27 -7.25 3.39
N GLU A 59 9.83 -6.18 4.05
CA GLU A 59 10.39 -5.69 5.31
C GLU A 59 9.92 -6.52 6.53
N GLY A 60 9.06 -7.51 6.34
CA GLY A 60 8.56 -8.37 7.41
C GLY A 60 7.64 -7.66 8.40
N LEU A 61 6.94 -6.61 7.97
CA LEU A 61 5.99 -5.84 8.77
C LEU A 61 4.56 -6.39 8.68
N CYS A 62 4.26 -7.15 7.64
CA CYS A 62 2.99 -7.87 7.49
C CYS A 62 3.20 -9.25 6.88
N GLY A 63 2.24 -10.15 7.12
CA GLY A 63 2.25 -11.48 6.51
C GLY A 63 1.87 -11.47 5.03
N SER A 64 2.01 -12.61 4.38
CA SER A 64 1.66 -12.75 2.96
C SER A 64 0.18 -12.56 2.68
N TRP A 65 -0.12 -12.25 1.41
CA TRP A 65 -1.49 -12.06 0.94
C TRP A 65 -2.36 -13.27 1.26
N GLN A 66 -3.46 -13.04 1.97
CA GLN A 66 -4.42 -14.08 2.27
C GLN A 66 -5.57 -14.07 1.26
N LYS A 67 -6.20 -15.24 1.07
CA LYS A 67 -7.37 -15.40 0.18
C LYS A 67 -8.53 -14.44 0.51
N GLU A 68 -8.55 -13.90 1.72
CA GLU A 68 -9.54 -12.93 2.21
C GLU A 68 -9.25 -11.48 1.76
N GLY A 69 -8.17 -11.24 1.03
CA GLY A 69 -7.89 -9.93 0.40
C GLY A 69 -7.15 -8.93 1.29
N TYR A 70 -6.65 -9.36 2.45
CA TYR A 70 -5.85 -8.54 3.36
C TYR A 70 -4.59 -9.27 3.83
N ARG A 71 -3.65 -8.49 4.39
CA ARG A 71 -2.44 -8.95 5.08
C ARG A 71 -2.53 -8.57 6.56
N LYS A 72 -2.12 -9.47 7.44
CA LYS A 72 -2.08 -9.23 8.89
C LYS A 72 -0.78 -8.50 9.26
N MET A 73 -0.87 -7.49 10.11
CA MET A 73 0.28 -6.73 10.61
C MET A 73 0.98 -7.47 11.76
N PHE A 74 2.29 -7.23 11.89
CA PHE A 74 3.13 -7.70 13.00
C PHE A 74 3.56 -6.55 13.92
#